data_AF-A0A414SEX3-F1
#
_entry.id   AF-A0A414SEX3-F1
#
_cell.length_a   1.000
_cell.length_b   1.000
_cell.length_c   1.000
_cell.angle_alpha   90.00
_cell.angle_beta   90.00
_cell.angle_gamma   90.00
#
_symmetry.space_group_name_H-M   'P 1'
#
loop_
_entity.id
_entity.type
_entity.pdbx_description
1 polymer ?
#
loop_
_entity_poly.entity_id
_entity_poly.type
_entity_poly.pdbx_seq_one_letter_code
_entity_poly.pdbx_strand_id
1 'polypeptide(L)'
;MKLLYSNILPLGTEEDQETIMDCFNEQMKMADRVEIAVGYTSNASLAELDRLVNECNISKVCLNIGMYFIEGMPEGAYHTAIKINEKWQEAGIGEIRVVKAFKYHGKLFCFYKDGNPFSAIIGSANLGVIKLEASNRRQYEISAITTDEQEVAEIAEHIEKLKMPNCSENIALIKNMPLVREVNTALNGIELVTSVPKSNVEFYERCKAYVSFFLKLKVPKKDERHLDDGKHYTKSNINVCYAAPRSKRKARDWYETQLTVGADVYRMEGYPEKNKPFFVVTDDGYWFKAHTTSDNNKQFSAVGDELIMGRWLKGRLAAAGIVKPVNNTAADTDRLGMITEEMLQEYGCDRLEFKKTGQTALDEDGDPLDVWMLSFTAGSEEE
;
A
#
# COMPACT_ATOMS: atom_id res chain seq x y z
N MET A 1 6.60 -38.59 -4.55
CA MET A 1 5.75 -37.38 -4.41
C MET A 1 4.31 -37.75 -4.08
N LYS A 2 3.60 -36.93 -3.27
CA LYS A 2 2.16 -37.03 -2.98
C LYS A 2 1.46 -35.75 -3.44
N LEU A 3 0.29 -35.85 -4.07
CA LEU A 3 -0.47 -34.69 -4.56
C LEU A 3 -1.14 -33.93 -3.41
N LEU A 4 -1.23 -32.62 -3.59
CA LEU A 4 -1.85 -31.64 -2.70
C LEU A 4 -2.83 -30.78 -3.50
N TYR A 5 -3.95 -30.44 -2.88
CA TYR A 5 -5.10 -29.87 -3.58
C TYR A 5 -5.57 -28.55 -2.97
N SER A 6 -6.34 -27.81 -3.76
CA SER A 6 -7.22 -26.77 -3.24
C SER A 6 -8.56 -27.38 -2.84
N ASN A 7 -9.16 -26.87 -1.76
CA ASN A 7 -10.49 -27.30 -1.32
C ASN A 7 -11.55 -26.26 -1.73
N ILE A 8 -11.98 -26.31 -3.00
CA ILE A 8 -12.92 -25.33 -3.57
C ILE A 8 -14.06 -26.06 -4.28
N LEU A 9 -15.30 -25.81 -3.85
CA LEU A 9 -16.49 -26.38 -4.49
C LEU A 9 -16.66 -25.89 -5.95
N PRO A 10 -17.15 -26.74 -6.87
CA PRO A 10 -17.65 -28.10 -6.63
C PRO A 10 -16.57 -29.20 -6.57
N LEU A 11 -15.29 -28.85 -6.72
CA LEU A 11 -14.16 -29.78 -6.70
C LEU A 11 -13.47 -29.78 -5.32
N GLY A 12 -14.23 -30.04 -4.25
CA GLY A 12 -13.68 -30.14 -2.90
C GLY A 12 -12.73 -31.34 -2.74
N THR A 13 -11.96 -31.36 -1.66
CA THR A 13 -11.09 -32.50 -1.34
C THR A 13 -11.87 -33.72 -0.87
N GLU A 14 -11.41 -34.91 -1.25
CA GLU A 14 -11.88 -36.21 -0.73
C GLU A 14 -11.20 -36.57 0.61
N GLU A 15 -11.67 -37.63 1.30
CA GLU A 15 -11.20 -37.98 2.66
C GLU A 15 -9.70 -38.32 2.76
N ASP A 16 -9.10 -38.82 1.68
CA ASP A 16 -7.68 -39.19 1.60
C ASP A 16 -6.78 -38.09 0.99
N GLN A 17 -7.40 -36.98 0.55
CA GLN A 17 -6.71 -35.86 -0.06
C GLN A 17 -6.31 -34.82 0.99
N GLU A 18 -5.13 -34.23 0.78
CA GLU A 18 -4.57 -33.23 1.67
C GLU A 18 -4.51 -31.88 0.96
N THR A 19 -4.82 -30.81 1.69
CA THR A 19 -4.73 -29.47 1.12
C THR A 19 -3.29 -28.95 1.12
N ILE A 20 -2.97 -28.06 0.17
CA ILE A 20 -1.64 -27.42 0.12
C ILE A 20 -1.35 -26.64 1.42
N MET A 21 -2.37 -25.99 1.99
CA MET A 21 -2.24 -25.19 3.21
C MET A 21 -2.02 -26.05 4.45
N ASP A 22 -2.75 -27.17 4.58
CA ASP A 22 -2.59 -28.08 5.71
C ASP A 22 -1.18 -28.71 5.69
N CYS A 23 -0.78 -29.23 4.52
CA CYS A 23 0.56 -29.77 4.32
C CYS A 23 1.64 -28.73 4.64
N PHE A 24 1.51 -27.49 4.13
CA PHE A 24 2.46 -26.41 4.42
C PHE A 24 2.59 -26.17 5.94
N ASN A 25 1.47 -26.06 6.65
CA ASN A 25 1.47 -25.84 8.10
C ASN A 25 2.08 -27.02 8.88
N GLU A 26 1.86 -28.26 8.44
CA GLU A 26 2.50 -29.43 9.04
C GLU A 26 4.02 -29.40 8.87
N GLN A 27 4.50 -29.10 7.67
CA GLN A 27 5.95 -29.00 7.41
C GLN A 27 6.59 -27.83 8.19
N MET A 28 5.90 -26.68 8.28
CA MET A 28 6.36 -25.53 9.07
C MET A 28 6.58 -25.89 10.55
N LYS A 29 5.70 -26.69 11.16
CA LYS A 29 5.82 -27.10 12.57
C LYS A 29 7.01 -28.01 12.83
N MET A 30 7.45 -28.76 11.82
CA MET A 30 8.59 -29.67 11.93
C MET A 30 9.91 -28.95 11.68
N ALA A 31 9.89 -27.97 10.77
CA ALA A 31 11.08 -27.26 10.29
C ALA A 31 11.70 -26.33 11.33
N ASP A 32 13.01 -26.11 11.21
CA ASP A 32 13.72 -24.99 11.85
C ASP A 32 14.18 -23.94 10.83
N ARG A 33 14.17 -24.28 9.54
CA ARG A 33 14.52 -23.41 8.43
C ARG A 33 13.58 -23.63 7.24
N VAL A 34 13.23 -22.52 6.57
CA VAL A 34 12.31 -22.52 5.44
C VAL A 34 12.84 -21.64 4.32
N GLU A 35 12.97 -22.20 3.12
CA GLU A 35 13.39 -21.48 1.92
C GLU A 35 12.25 -21.51 0.90
N ILE A 36 11.79 -20.34 0.47
CA ILE A 36 10.64 -20.19 -0.42
C ILE A 36 11.08 -19.45 -1.68
N ALA A 37 10.66 -19.93 -2.84
CA ALA A 37 10.80 -19.23 -4.12
C ALA A 37 9.47 -19.27 -4.87
N VAL A 38 8.84 -18.11 -5.01
CA VAL A 38 7.52 -17.98 -5.66
C VAL A 38 7.51 -16.83 -6.66
N GLY A 39 6.61 -16.88 -7.64
CA GLY A 39 6.45 -15.78 -8.60
C GLY A 39 5.85 -14.53 -7.97
N TYR A 40 4.74 -14.71 -7.23
CA TYR A 40 3.93 -13.62 -6.70
C TYR A 40 3.65 -13.79 -5.19
N THR A 41 3.39 -12.67 -4.53
CA THR A 41 3.03 -12.60 -3.11
C THR A 41 1.99 -11.50 -2.90
N SER A 42 1.06 -11.66 -1.98
CA SER A 42 0.17 -10.58 -1.55
C SER A 42 0.56 -10.02 -0.19
N ASN A 43 0.04 -8.84 0.15
CA ASN A 43 0.19 -8.25 1.48
C ASN A 43 -0.26 -9.24 2.57
N ALA A 44 -1.40 -9.91 2.39
CA ALA A 44 -1.91 -10.87 3.36
C ALA A 44 -1.03 -12.13 3.46
N SER A 45 -0.52 -12.64 2.34
CA SER A 45 0.36 -13.82 2.36
C SER A 45 1.71 -13.52 3.02
N LEU A 46 2.26 -12.32 2.84
CA LEU A 46 3.49 -11.88 3.50
C LEU A 46 3.28 -11.78 5.02
N ALA A 47 2.20 -11.13 5.45
CA ALA A 47 1.86 -11.02 6.87
C ALA A 47 1.59 -12.39 7.52
N GLU A 48 0.93 -13.29 6.80
CA GLU A 48 0.69 -14.66 7.26
C GLU A 48 1.98 -15.47 7.38
N LEU A 49 2.91 -15.34 6.42
CA LEU A 49 4.21 -16.00 6.50
C LEU A 49 5.00 -15.51 7.72
N ASP A 50 5.06 -14.20 7.96
CA ASP A 50 5.70 -13.66 9.17
C ASP A 50 5.05 -14.20 10.45
N ARG A 51 3.71 -14.28 10.50
CA ARG A 51 3.00 -14.89 11.63
C ARG A 51 3.43 -16.35 11.86
N LEU A 52 3.45 -17.16 10.80
CA LEU A 52 3.82 -18.58 10.87
C LEU A 52 5.29 -18.79 11.25
N VAL A 53 6.21 -17.96 10.74
CA VAL A 53 7.63 -17.97 11.11
C VAL A 53 7.79 -17.78 12.62
N ASN A 54 7.06 -16.83 13.21
CA ASN A 54 7.09 -16.60 14.66
C ASN A 54 6.43 -17.73 15.45
N GLU A 55 5.24 -18.18 15.04
CA GLU A 55 4.49 -19.23 15.76
C GLU A 55 5.17 -20.59 15.75
N CYS A 56 5.83 -20.95 14.65
CA CYS A 56 6.57 -22.20 14.51
C CYS A 56 8.02 -22.09 15.02
N ASN A 57 8.45 -20.92 15.52
CA ASN A 57 9.83 -20.66 15.97
C ASN A 57 10.88 -21.00 14.90
N ILE A 58 10.63 -20.61 13.65
CA ILE A 58 11.56 -20.82 12.54
C ILE A 58 12.83 -19.98 12.80
N SER A 59 13.97 -20.66 12.87
CA SER A 59 15.27 -20.04 13.14
C SER A 59 15.89 -19.39 11.91
N LYS A 60 15.57 -19.87 10.69
CA LYS A 60 16.02 -19.29 9.42
C LYS A 60 14.93 -19.27 8.36
N VAL A 61 14.68 -18.13 7.74
CA VAL A 61 13.71 -17.98 6.65
C VAL A 61 14.29 -17.16 5.50
N CYS A 62 14.03 -17.58 4.26
CA CYS A 62 14.31 -16.78 3.08
C CYS A 62 13.13 -16.87 2.11
N LEU A 63 12.66 -15.71 1.63
CA LEU A 63 11.64 -15.62 0.60
C LEU A 63 12.21 -14.97 -0.66
N ASN A 64 12.23 -15.69 -1.77
CA ASN A 64 12.57 -15.15 -3.09
C ASN A 64 11.29 -14.83 -3.87
N ILE A 65 11.13 -13.56 -4.25
CA ILE A 65 10.00 -13.06 -5.03
C ILE A 65 10.43 -12.86 -6.49
N GLY A 66 9.73 -13.54 -7.40
CA GLY A 66 10.25 -13.80 -8.73
C GLY A 66 9.81 -12.88 -9.87
N MET A 67 8.59 -12.33 -9.83
CA MET A 67 7.99 -11.65 -10.99
C MET A 67 8.06 -10.12 -10.92
N TYR A 68 8.03 -9.56 -9.71
CA TYR A 68 7.72 -8.14 -9.52
C TYR A 68 8.79 -7.15 -9.96
N PHE A 69 10.06 -7.55 -10.07
CA PHE A 69 11.08 -6.60 -10.54
C PHE A 69 10.83 -6.14 -11.97
N ILE A 70 10.21 -6.99 -12.80
CA ILE A 70 9.94 -6.69 -14.21
C ILE A 70 8.50 -6.20 -14.41
N GLU A 71 7.55 -6.70 -13.62
CA GLU A 71 6.11 -6.38 -13.79
C GLU A 71 5.60 -5.24 -12.90
N GLY A 72 6.37 -4.91 -11.88
CA GLY A 72 6.00 -3.98 -10.83
C GLY A 72 5.31 -4.66 -9.65
N MET A 73 5.71 -4.28 -8.43
CA MET A 73 5.14 -4.77 -7.19
C MET A 73 4.00 -3.86 -6.73
N PRO A 74 2.86 -4.39 -6.28
CA PRO A 74 1.85 -3.59 -5.59
C PRO A 74 2.47 -2.85 -4.39
N GLU A 75 2.21 -1.55 -4.25
CA GLU A 75 2.80 -0.71 -3.20
C GLU A 75 2.61 -1.29 -1.79
N GLY A 76 1.39 -1.75 -1.46
CA GLY A 76 1.10 -2.32 -0.16
C GLY A 76 1.87 -3.62 0.11
N ALA A 77 2.04 -4.47 -0.90
CA ALA A 77 2.87 -5.67 -0.77
C ALA A 77 4.35 -5.32 -0.62
N TYR A 78 4.85 -4.33 -1.35
CA TYR A 78 6.24 -3.87 -1.27
C TYR A 78 6.58 -3.33 0.12
N HIS A 79 5.78 -2.40 0.66
CA HIS A 79 6.02 -1.85 1.99
C HIS A 79 5.93 -2.91 3.09
N THR A 80 5.00 -3.87 2.99
CA THR A 80 4.94 -5.00 3.91
C THR A 80 6.18 -5.89 3.81
N ALA A 81 6.66 -6.18 2.59
CA ALA A 81 7.87 -6.97 2.39
C ALA A 81 9.12 -6.27 2.96
N ILE A 82 9.26 -4.95 2.79
CA ILE A 82 10.37 -4.17 3.39
C ILE A 82 10.33 -4.27 4.91
N LYS A 83 9.16 -4.04 5.53
CA LYS A 83 8.99 -4.09 7.00
C LYS A 83 9.30 -5.48 7.57
N ILE A 84 8.87 -6.54 6.89
CA ILE A 84 9.17 -7.92 7.30
C ILE A 84 10.65 -8.24 7.10
N ASN A 85 11.26 -7.82 5.99
CA ASN A 85 12.68 -8.01 5.74
C ASN A 85 13.54 -7.34 6.81
N GLU A 86 13.25 -6.10 7.17
CA GLU A 86 13.93 -5.38 8.27
C GLU A 86 13.82 -6.16 9.58
N LYS A 87 12.60 -6.55 9.97
CA LYS A 87 12.36 -7.37 11.17
C LYS A 87 13.17 -8.68 11.17
N TRP A 88 13.19 -9.40 10.05
CA TRP A 88 13.91 -10.68 9.95
C TRP A 88 15.43 -10.50 9.95
N GLN A 89 15.94 -9.42 9.34
CA GLN A 89 17.35 -9.06 9.36
C GLN A 89 17.81 -8.66 10.77
N GLU A 90 17.04 -7.82 11.47
CA GLU A 90 17.33 -7.38 12.85
C GLU A 90 17.34 -8.56 13.83
N ALA A 91 16.40 -9.50 13.67
CA ALA A 91 16.37 -10.72 14.46
C ALA A 91 17.44 -11.75 14.06
N GLY A 92 18.17 -11.53 12.95
CA GLY A 92 19.16 -12.46 12.43
C GLY A 92 18.58 -13.78 11.92
N ILE A 93 17.28 -13.81 11.63
CA ILE A 93 16.55 -15.02 11.22
C ILE A 93 16.33 -15.11 9.71
N GLY A 94 16.55 -14.05 8.93
CA GLY A 94 16.24 -14.18 7.50
C GLY A 94 16.23 -12.92 6.67
N GLU A 95 15.78 -13.08 5.43
CA GLU A 95 15.60 -11.99 4.47
C GLU A 95 14.51 -12.27 3.44
N ILE A 96 14.07 -11.20 2.79
CA ILE A 96 13.28 -11.25 1.56
C ILE A 96 14.17 -10.77 0.41
N ARG A 97 14.19 -11.54 -0.67
CA ARG A 97 14.98 -11.29 -1.88
C ARG A 97 14.07 -11.11 -3.07
N VAL A 98 14.51 -10.31 -4.03
CA VAL A 98 13.82 -10.08 -5.31
C VAL A 98 14.71 -10.58 -6.44
N VAL A 99 14.15 -11.42 -7.32
CA VAL A 99 14.82 -11.86 -8.55
C VAL A 99 14.80 -10.70 -9.54
N LYS A 100 15.98 -10.26 -9.97
CA LYS A 100 16.16 -9.08 -10.84
C LYS A 100 16.60 -9.43 -12.27
N ALA A 101 17.17 -10.63 -12.47
CA ALA A 101 17.74 -11.03 -13.75
C ALA A 101 16.71 -11.53 -14.77
N PHE A 102 15.56 -12.04 -14.32
CA PHE A 102 14.52 -12.62 -15.16
C PHE A 102 13.20 -12.76 -14.39
N LYS A 103 12.12 -13.03 -15.12
CA LYS A 103 10.81 -13.36 -14.54
C LYS A 103 10.83 -14.78 -13.99
N TYR A 104 11.05 -14.94 -12.69
CA TYR A 104 10.97 -16.24 -12.06
C TYR A 104 9.52 -16.57 -11.69
N HIS A 105 8.95 -17.59 -12.31
CA HIS A 105 7.56 -17.99 -12.12
C HIS A 105 7.42 -19.34 -11.40
N GLY A 106 8.52 -19.92 -10.88
CA GLY A 106 8.47 -21.16 -10.10
C GLY A 106 7.74 -20.97 -8.76
N LYS A 107 7.32 -22.08 -8.16
CA LYS A 107 6.72 -22.12 -6.82
C LYS A 107 7.28 -23.31 -6.07
N LEU A 108 8.22 -23.02 -5.19
CA LEU A 108 8.97 -23.99 -4.41
C LEU A 108 8.94 -23.55 -2.94
N PHE A 109 8.66 -24.51 -2.07
CA PHE A 109 8.75 -24.35 -0.63
C PHE A 109 9.62 -25.50 -0.14
N CYS A 110 10.76 -25.22 0.49
CA CYS A 110 11.69 -26.22 0.96
C CYS A 110 11.88 -26.08 2.47
N PHE A 111 11.71 -27.19 3.18
CA PHE A 111 11.70 -27.25 4.64
C PHE A 111 12.93 -28.02 5.13
N TYR A 112 13.56 -27.46 6.15
CA TYR A 112 14.82 -27.95 6.69
C TYR A 112 14.68 -28.27 8.18
N LYS A 113 15.47 -29.26 8.60
CA LYS A 113 15.65 -29.64 9.99
C LYS A 113 17.11 -29.97 10.24
N ASP A 114 17.70 -29.38 11.28
CA ASP A 114 19.08 -29.59 11.69
C ASP A 114 20.08 -29.41 10.53
N GLY A 115 19.82 -28.43 9.66
CA GLY A 115 20.64 -28.08 8.50
C GLY A 115 20.39 -28.90 7.23
N ASN A 116 19.55 -29.95 7.28
CA ASN A 116 19.26 -30.79 6.12
C ASN A 116 17.84 -30.52 5.59
N PRO A 117 17.65 -30.38 4.27
CA PRO A 117 16.30 -30.30 3.70
C PRO A 117 15.64 -31.68 3.80
N PHE A 118 14.43 -31.75 4.34
CA PHE A 118 13.72 -33.02 4.56
C PHE A 118 12.43 -33.15 3.75
N SER A 119 11.86 -32.03 3.30
CA SER A 119 10.70 -32.04 2.42
C SER A 119 10.64 -30.79 1.55
N ALA A 120 9.92 -30.90 0.44
CA ALA A 120 9.65 -29.77 -0.45
C ALA A 120 8.27 -29.87 -1.09
N ILE A 121 7.62 -28.72 -1.26
CA ILE A 121 6.38 -28.57 -2.03
C ILE A 121 6.70 -27.86 -3.36
N ILE A 122 6.24 -28.44 -4.46
CA ILE A 122 6.37 -27.90 -5.82
C ILE A 122 5.01 -27.94 -6.52
N GLY A 123 4.65 -26.88 -7.25
CA GLY A 123 3.41 -26.88 -8.01
C GLY A 123 3.01 -25.52 -8.59
N SER A 124 1.71 -25.28 -8.67
CA SER A 124 1.14 -24.06 -9.25
C SER A 124 0.94 -22.92 -8.23
N ALA A 125 0.87 -23.25 -6.94
CA ALA A 125 0.49 -22.35 -5.86
C ALA A 125 1.58 -21.34 -5.48
N ASN A 126 1.32 -20.04 -5.72
CA ASN A 126 2.12 -18.96 -5.15
C ASN A 126 1.91 -18.84 -3.63
N LEU A 127 2.64 -17.94 -2.96
CA LEU A 127 2.54 -17.75 -1.50
C LEU A 127 1.12 -17.44 -1.02
N GLY A 128 0.27 -16.87 -1.87
CA GLY A 128 -1.15 -16.62 -1.60
C GLY A 128 -1.95 -17.84 -1.11
N VAL A 129 -1.48 -19.07 -1.36
CA VAL A 129 -2.16 -20.29 -0.89
C VAL A 129 -2.23 -20.40 0.63
N ILE A 130 -1.29 -19.77 1.36
CA ILE A 130 -1.30 -19.79 2.83
C ILE A 130 -2.31 -18.77 3.41
N LYS A 131 -2.81 -17.84 2.59
CA LYS A 131 -3.78 -16.83 3.00
C LYS A 131 -4.73 -16.46 1.86
N LEU A 132 -5.93 -17.04 1.88
CA LEU A 132 -6.95 -16.75 0.87
C LEU A 132 -7.49 -15.32 1.00
N GLU A 133 -7.59 -14.65 -0.14
CA GLU A 133 -8.13 -13.31 -0.36
C GLU A 133 -9.14 -13.34 -1.51
N ALA A 134 -9.91 -12.26 -1.70
CA ALA A 134 -10.92 -12.20 -2.75
C ALA A 134 -10.37 -12.50 -4.16
N SER A 135 -9.11 -12.13 -4.43
CA SER A 135 -8.43 -12.31 -5.72
C SER A 135 -8.05 -13.77 -6.01
N ASN A 136 -7.72 -14.57 -4.99
CA ASN A 136 -7.25 -15.95 -5.17
C ASN A 136 -8.22 -17.01 -4.63
N ARG A 137 -9.31 -16.61 -3.96
CA ARG A 137 -10.30 -17.53 -3.36
C ARG A 137 -10.98 -18.47 -4.36
N ARG A 138 -10.95 -18.13 -5.65
CA ARG A 138 -11.51 -18.96 -6.75
C ARG A 138 -10.43 -19.59 -7.63
N GLN A 139 -9.16 -19.45 -7.27
CA GLN A 139 -8.05 -20.06 -7.98
C GLN A 139 -7.84 -21.47 -7.46
N TYR A 140 -8.10 -22.46 -8.31
CA TYR A 140 -7.84 -23.85 -7.98
C TYR A 140 -6.38 -24.18 -8.29
N GLU A 141 -5.64 -24.57 -7.27
CA GLU A 141 -4.23 -24.94 -7.35
C GLU A 141 -4.02 -26.43 -7.10
N ILE A 142 -2.99 -26.97 -7.74
CA ILE A 142 -2.48 -28.32 -7.50
C ILE A 142 -0.98 -28.24 -7.23
N SER A 143 -0.51 -29.03 -6.27
CA SER A 143 0.92 -29.14 -5.96
C SER A 143 1.24 -30.57 -5.58
N ALA A 144 2.52 -30.84 -5.34
CA ALA A 144 2.98 -32.09 -4.79
C ALA A 144 4.00 -31.84 -3.70
N ILE A 145 3.96 -32.64 -2.64
CA ILE A 145 5.04 -32.75 -1.66
C ILE A 145 5.96 -33.90 -2.04
N THR A 146 7.26 -33.69 -1.87
CA THR A 146 8.28 -34.73 -1.91
C THR A 146 9.07 -34.77 -0.61
N THR A 147 9.43 -35.99 -0.22
CA THR A 147 10.35 -36.32 0.88
C THR A 147 11.46 -37.24 0.38
N ASP A 148 11.57 -37.41 -0.95
CA ASP A 148 12.68 -38.14 -1.55
C ASP A 148 13.95 -37.29 -1.43
N GLU A 149 15.00 -37.85 -0.83
CA GLU A 149 16.22 -37.09 -0.49
C GLU A 149 16.87 -36.45 -1.72
N GLN A 150 16.84 -37.12 -2.88
CA GLN A 150 17.44 -36.60 -4.10
C GLN A 150 16.60 -35.45 -4.67
N GLU A 151 15.28 -35.65 -4.80
CA GLU A 151 14.37 -34.60 -5.31
C GLU A 151 14.40 -33.35 -4.41
N VAL A 152 14.41 -33.55 -3.09
CA VAL A 152 14.48 -32.47 -2.11
C VAL A 152 15.81 -31.72 -2.20
N ALA A 153 16.94 -32.43 -2.34
CA ALA A 153 18.25 -31.82 -2.52
C ALA A 153 18.35 -30.99 -3.81
N GLU A 154 17.79 -31.48 -4.92
CA GLU A 154 17.75 -30.74 -6.19
C GLU A 154 16.94 -29.44 -6.09
N ILE A 155 15.78 -29.48 -5.41
CA ILE A 155 14.96 -28.29 -5.15
C ILE A 155 15.71 -27.29 -4.26
N ALA A 156 16.33 -27.77 -3.18
CA ALA A 156 17.14 -26.97 -2.28
C ALA A 156 18.28 -26.26 -3.03
N GLU A 157 19.05 -26.99 -3.85
CA GLU A 157 20.14 -26.44 -4.64
C GLU A 157 19.65 -25.39 -5.64
N HIS A 158 18.49 -25.61 -6.25
CA HIS A 158 17.89 -24.64 -7.16
C HIS A 158 17.57 -23.31 -6.46
N ILE A 159 16.99 -23.35 -5.26
CA ILE A 159 16.68 -22.14 -4.48
C ILE A 159 17.97 -21.41 -4.08
N GLU A 160 19.02 -22.13 -3.68
CA GLU A 160 20.32 -21.51 -3.38
C GLU A 160 20.95 -20.85 -4.62
N LYS A 161 20.83 -21.46 -5.80
CA LYS A 161 21.26 -20.83 -7.06
C LYS A 161 20.47 -19.55 -7.36
N LEU A 162 19.17 -19.50 -7.06
CA LEU A 162 18.37 -18.26 -7.20
C LEU A 162 18.84 -17.14 -6.27
N LYS A 163 19.43 -17.47 -5.11
CA LYS A 163 19.95 -16.51 -4.14
C LYS A 163 21.28 -15.88 -4.55
N MET A 164 21.95 -16.41 -5.58
CA MET A 164 23.21 -15.85 -6.04
C MET A 164 23.05 -14.38 -6.49
N PRO A 165 24.08 -13.52 -6.31
CA PRO A 165 23.97 -12.08 -6.57
C PRO A 165 23.64 -11.70 -8.02
N ASN A 166 23.94 -12.57 -8.97
CA ASN A 166 23.59 -12.41 -10.39
C ASN A 166 22.11 -12.72 -10.68
N CYS A 167 21.39 -13.38 -9.78
CA CYS A 167 19.98 -13.74 -9.93
C CYS A 167 19.06 -12.85 -9.11
N SER A 168 19.35 -12.70 -7.81
CA SER A 168 18.52 -11.95 -6.86
C SER A 168 19.34 -11.08 -5.92
N GLU A 169 18.67 -10.14 -5.26
CA GLU A 169 19.23 -9.27 -4.23
C GLU A 169 18.27 -9.18 -3.04
N ASN A 170 18.78 -8.86 -1.85
CA ASN A 170 17.93 -8.44 -0.73
C ASN A 170 17.04 -7.26 -1.16
N ILE A 171 15.75 -7.30 -0.82
CA ILE A 171 14.77 -6.29 -1.23
C ILE A 171 15.17 -4.86 -0.80
N ALA A 172 15.83 -4.70 0.35
CA ALA A 172 16.28 -3.40 0.84
C ALA A 172 17.43 -2.79 0.01
N LEU A 173 18.12 -3.59 -0.79
CA LEU A 173 19.22 -3.15 -1.66
C LEU A 173 18.79 -2.97 -3.12
N ILE A 174 17.54 -3.32 -3.45
CA ILE A 174 16.99 -3.11 -4.80
C ILE A 174 16.83 -1.61 -5.04
N LYS A 175 17.43 -1.12 -6.12
CA LYS A 175 17.24 0.24 -6.62
C LYS A 175 16.16 0.25 -7.69
N ASN A 176 15.34 1.30 -7.72
CA ASN A 176 14.32 1.55 -8.74
C ASN A 176 13.33 0.39 -8.90
N MET A 177 12.85 -0.17 -7.79
CA MET A 177 11.81 -1.19 -7.81
C MET A 177 10.55 -0.60 -8.49
N PRO A 178 10.06 -1.17 -9.61
CA PRO A 178 8.84 -0.66 -10.21
C PRO A 178 7.66 -0.94 -9.28
N LEU A 179 6.86 0.08 -8.98
CA LEU A 179 5.70 -0.05 -8.10
C LEU A 179 4.42 0.16 -8.89
N VAL A 180 3.43 -0.69 -8.62
CA VAL A 180 2.07 -0.56 -9.13
C VAL A 180 1.24 0.13 -8.04
N ARG A 181 0.80 1.36 -8.34
CA ARG A 181 -0.05 2.14 -7.44
C ARG A 181 -1.38 1.44 -7.19
N GLU A 182 -1.74 1.29 -5.93
CA GLU A 182 -3.02 0.71 -5.55
C GLU A 182 -4.14 1.76 -5.63
N VAL A 183 -5.32 1.31 -6.06
CA VAL A 183 -6.47 2.20 -6.26
C VAL A 183 -7.05 2.60 -4.90
N ASN A 184 -7.17 3.90 -4.67
CA ASN A 184 -7.82 4.42 -3.47
C ASN A 184 -9.35 4.24 -3.55
N THR A 185 -9.88 3.19 -2.94
CA THR A 185 -11.33 2.91 -2.96
C THR A 185 -12.13 3.72 -1.94
N ALA A 186 -11.51 4.56 -1.10
CA ALA A 186 -12.20 5.28 -0.02
C ALA A 186 -13.23 6.32 -0.51
N LEU A 187 -13.18 6.69 -1.80
CA LEU A 187 -14.11 7.62 -2.45
C LEU A 187 -15.26 6.91 -3.18
N ASN A 188 -15.23 5.59 -3.28
CA ASN A 188 -16.25 4.84 -4.03
C ASN A 188 -17.62 4.95 -3.37
N GLY A 189 -18.64 5.29 -4.15
CA GLY A 189 -20.03 5.40 -3.66
C GLY A 189 -20.33 6.67 -2.87
N ILE A 190 -19.42 7.65 -2.84
CA ILE A 190 -19.71 8.97 -2.29
C ILE A 190 -20.50 9.78 -3.33
N GLU A 191 -21.71 10.19 -2.97
CA GLU A 191 -22.67 10.85 -3.88
C GLU A 191 -22.09 12.08 -4.60
N LEU A 192 -21.26 12.85 -3.91
CA LEU A 192 -20.66 14.10 -4.41
C LEU A 192 -19.35 13.89 -5.20
N VAL A 193 -18.96 12.64 -5.45
CA VAL A 193 -17.71 12.29 -6.12
C VAL A 193 -18.01 11.41 -7.32
N THR A 194 -17.43 11.76 -8.47
CA THR A 194 -17.53 10.97 -9.71
C THR A 194 -16.15 10.53 -10.16
N SER A 195 -16.05 9.31 -10.71
CA SER A 195 -14.82 8.84 -11.34
C SER A 195 -14.70 9.36 -12.77
N VAL A 196 -13.49 9.73 -13.16
CA VAL A 196 -13.16 10.31 -14.45
C VAL A 196 -12.25 9.36 -15.23
N PRO A 197 -12.48 9.14 -16.53
CA PRO A 197 -11.59 8.32 -17.35
C PRO A 197 -10.17 8.86 -17.40
N LYS A 198 -9.18 7.97 -17.51
CA LYS A 198 -7.77 8.35 -17.61
C LYS A 198 -7.48 9.37 -18.72
N SER A 199 -8.15 9.25 -19.88
CA SER A 199 -8.01 10.19 -20.99
C SER A 199 -8.39 11.63 -20.61
N ASN A 200 -9.36 11.81 -19.72
CA ASN A 200 -9.78 13.12 -19.25
C ASN A 200 -8.78 13.68 -18.23
N VAL A 201 -8.23 12.82 -17.36
CA VAL A 201 -7.14 13.22 -16.46
C VAL A 201 -5.94 13.71 -17.26
N GLU A 202 -5.49 12.93 -18.25
CA GLU A 202 -4.38 13.29 -19.14
C GLU A 202 -4.63 14.60 -19.92
N PHE A 203 -5.88 14.89 -20.26
CA PHE A 203 -6.27 16.16 -20.88
C PHE A 203 -6.02 17.35 -19.94
N TYR A 204 -6.50 17.28 -18.69
CA TYR A 204 -6.30 18.36 -17.72
C TYR A 204 -4.85 18.50 -17.27
N GLU A 205 -4.11 17.39 -17.22
CA GLU A 205 -2.68 17.37 -16.93
C GLU A 205 -1.88 18.15 -18.00
N ARG A 206 -2.23 18.00 -19.28
CA ARG A 206 -1.58 18.71 -20.40
C ARG A 206 -2.00 20.17 -20.55
N CYS A 207 -3.09 20.59 -19.92
CA CYS A 207 -3.54 21.98 -19.97
C CYS A 207 -2.47 22.90 -19.37
N LYS A 208 -2.21 24.06 -19.98
CA LYS A 208 -1.24 25.03 -19.44
C LYS A 208 -1.77 25.59 -18.12
N ALA A 209 -0.95 25.58 -17.07
CA ALA A 209 -1.32 26.16 -15.80
C ALA A 209 -1.48 27.68 -15.95
N TYR A 210 -2.66 28.22 -15.60
CA TYR A 210 -2.84 29.66 -15.44
C TYR A 210 -2.23 30.13 -14.12
N VAL A 211 -2.46 29.35 -13.07
CA VAL A 211 -1.81 29.49 -11.77
C VAL A 211 -1.56 28.09 -11.21
N SER A 212 -0.42 27.89 -10.57
CA SER A 212 -0.13 26.67 -9.82
C SER A 212 0.62 26.99 -8.53
N PHE A 213 0.40 26.15 -7.52
CA PHE A 213 1.11 26.24 -6.25
C PHE A 213 1.19 24.87 -5.58
N PHE A 214 2.18 24.72 -4.69
CA PHE A 214 2.33 23.53 -3.87
C PHE A 214 1.87 23.80 -2.44
N LEU A 215 1.13 22.85 -1.87
CA LEU A 215 0.80 22.82 -0.45
C LEU A 215 1.62 21.72 0.22
N LYS A 216 2.67 22.11 0.95
CA LYS A 216 3.44 21.17 1.78
C LYS A 216 2.56 20.60 2.89
N LEU A 217 2.55 19.28 3.03
CA LEU A 217 1.87 18.58 4.11
C LEU A 217 2.64 18.76 5.41
N LYS A 218 1.98 19.34 6.41
CA LYS A 218 2.55 19.60 7.73
C LYS A 218 2.20 18.44 8.66
N VAL A 219 3.22 17.70 9.09
CA VAL A 219 3.13 16.48 9.91
C VAL A 219 4.25 16.47 10.96
N PRO A 220 4.10 15.75 12.09
CA PRO A 220 5.19 15.47 13.02
C PRO A 220 6.17 14.45 12.47
N LYS A 221 7.35 14.33 13.08
CA LYS A 221 8.16 13.11 13.00
C LYS A 221 7.55 11.97 13.80
N LYS A 222 8.00 10.74 13.52
CA LYS A 222 7.50 9.52 14.17
C LYS A 222 7.69 9.50 15.68
N ASP A 223 8.82 10.02 16.17
CA ASP A 223 9.14 10.13 17.60
C ASP A 223 8.48 11.35 18.28
N GLU A 224 8.14 12.38 17.50
CA GLU A 224 7.45 13.58 17.95
C GLU A 224 5.93 13.43 18.01
N ARG A 225 5.39 12.28 17.61
CA ARG A 225 3.93 12.06 17.46
C ARG A 225 3.11 12.32 18.71
N HIS A 226 3.71 12.36 19.91
CA HIS A 226 3.04 12.66 21.18
C HIS A 226 3.27 14.11 21.69
N LEU A 227 4.00 14.94 20.97
CA LEU A 227 4.30 16.33 21.34
C LEU A 227 3.13 17.26 21.01
N ASP A 228 2.16 17.35 21.92
CA ASP A 228 0.97 18.19 21.78
C ASP A 228 1.20 19.67 22.16
N ASP A 229 2.21 20.29 21.55
CA ASP A 229 2.63 21.67 21.86
C ASP A 229 2.10 22.72 20.85
N GLY A 230 1.30 22.28 19.87
CA GLY A 230 0.76 23.12 18.81
C GLY A 230 1.75 23.46 17.69
N LYS A 231 3.00 22.97 17.74
CA LYS A 231 4.05 23.23 16.74
C LYS A 231 4.35 22.02 15.87
N HIS A 232 4.15 20.81 16.40
CA HIS A 232 4.44 19.55 15.71
C HIS A 232 3.24 19.01 14.91
N TYR A 233 2.18 19.82 14.73
CA TYR A 233 1.02 19.49 13.89
C TYR A 233 0.29 18.17 14.23
N THR A 234 0.47 17.63 15.44
CA THR A 234 -0.13 16.36 15.90
C THR A 234 -1.66 16.39 15.95
N LYS A 235 -2.27 17.58 16.03
CA LYS A 235 -3.72 17.80 16.16
C LYS A 235 -4.25 18.86 15.18
N SER A 236 -3.59 19.02 14.03
CA SER A 236 -3.94 20.04 13.04
C SER A 236 -3.63 19.55 11.62
N ASN A 237 -4.02 20.34 10.62
CA ASN A 237 -3.80 20.01 9.21
C ASN A 237 -4.33 18.61 8.86
N ILE A 238 -3.52 17.77 8.22
CA ILE A 238 -3.88 16.39 7.89
C ILE A 238 -4.21 15.57 9.14
N ASN A 239 -3.61 15.86 10.31
CA ASN A 239 -3.83 15.14 11.57
C ASN A 239 -4.87 15.79 12.49
N VAL A 240 -5.72 16.69 11.98
CA VAL A 240 -6.79 17.31 12.78
C VAL A 240 -7.75 16.30 13.40
N CYS A 241 -7.84 15.09 12.85
CA CYS A 241 -8.61 13.96 13.41
C CYS A 241 -8.19 13.55 14.83
N TYR A 242 -7.03 13.98 15.33
CA TYR A 242 -6.58 13.78 16.72
C TYR A 242 -6.85 14.99 17.63
N ALA A 243 -7.41 16.08 17.09
CA ALA A 243 -7.79 17.24 17.88
C ALA A 243 -8.98 16.96 18.79
N ALA A 244 -9.21 17.87 19.74
CA ALA A 244 -10.38 17.81 20.61
C ALA A 244 -11.68 17.68 19.77
N PRO A 245 -12.58 16.75 20.14
CA PRO A 245 -13.77 16.50 19.35
C PRO A 245 -14.75 17.68 19.39
N ARG A 246 -15.53 17.86 18.32
CA ARG A 246 -16.58 18.90 18.25
C ARG A 246 -17.68 18.70 19.30
N SER A 247 -17.90 17.44 19.73
CA SER A 247 -18.79 17.09 20.83
C SER A 247 -18.12 16.05 21.74
N LYS A 248 -18.34 16.12 23.06
CA LYS A 248 -17.71 15.21 24.04
C LYS A 248 -17.99 13.72 23.78
N ARG A 249 -19.00 13.39 22.98
CA ARG A 249 -19.48 12.01 22.76
C ARG A 249 -18.93 11.34 21.50
N LYS A 250 -18.29 12.07 20.59
CA LYS A 250 -17.84 11.51 19.30
C LYS A 250 -16.46 12.03 18.95
N ALA A 251 -15.50 11.10 18.86
CA ALA A 251 -14.18 11.39 18.31
C ALA A 251 -14.30 11.91 16.86
N ARG A 252 -13.27 12.64 16.41
CA ARG A 252 -13.21 13.09 15.02
C ARG A 252 -13.00 11.91 14.10
N ASP A 253 -13.54 12.01 12.88
CA ASP A 253 -13.32 10.99 11.85
C ASP A 253 -11.85 10.98 11.44
N TRP A 254 -11.26 9.81 11.20
CA TRP A 254 -9.87 9.72 10.76
C TRP A 254 -9.65 10.40 9.40
N TYR A 255 -10.65 10.43 8.53
CA TYR A 255 -10.60 11.18 7.27
C TYR A 255 -10.85 12.68 7.44
N GLU A 256 -11.08 13.19 8.66
CA GLU A 256 -11.11 14.65 8.86
C GLU A 256 -9.71 15.22 8.63
N THR A 257 -9.61 16.21 7.75
CA THR A 257 -8.37 16.92 7.41
C THR A 257 -8.61 18.42 7.33
N GLN A 258 -7.54 19.19 7.50
CA GLN A 258 -7.50 20.61 7.22
C GLN A 258 -6.35 20.89 6.26
N LEU A 259 -6.66 21.49 5.12
CA LEU A 259 -5.66 21.90 4.14
C LEU A 259 -5.60 23.43 4.15
N THR A 260 -4.55 23.96 4.79
CA THR A 260 -4.39 25.41 4.98
C THR A 260 -3.19 25.92 4.21
N VAL A 261 -3.41 26.87 3.31
CA VAL A 261 -2.37 27.53 2.52
C VAL A 261 -1.82 28.78 3.22
N GLY A 262 -0.59 29.18 2.85
CA GLY A 262 0.06 30.39 3.35
C GLY A 262 -0.41 31.66 2.66
N ALA A 263 0.00 32.82 3.19
CA ALA A 263 -0.34 34.14 2.66
C ALA A 263 0.29 34.44 1.31
N ASP A 264 1.43 33.83 1.03
CA ASP A 264 2.06 33.75 -0.27
C ASP A 264 1.15 33.12 -1.32
N VAL A 265 0.33 32.12 -0.94
CA VAL A 265 -0.57 31.40 -1.85
C VAL A 265 -1.94 32.09 -1.99
N TYR A 266 -2.64 32.37 -0.89
CA TYR A 266 -4.01 32.90 -0.99
C TYR A 266 -4.07 34.34 -1.54
N ARG A 267 -2.93 35.03 -1.67
CA ARG A 267 -2.80 36.35 -2.30
C ARG A 267 -2.38 36.29 -3.78
N MET A 268 -2.14 35.09 -4.32
CA MET A 268 -1.76 34.93 -5.73
C MET A 268 -2.91 35.37 -6.64
N GLU A 269 -2.56 36.00 -7.75
CA GLU A 269 -3.52 36.24 -8.82
C GLU A 269 -4.00 34.90 -9.38
N GLY A 270 -5.32 34.76 -9.54
CA GLY A 270 -5.95 33.53 -10.01
C GLY A 270 -6.25 32.47 -8.95
N TYR A 271 -5.85 32.67 -7.67
CA TYR A 271 -6.28 31.82 -6.56
C TYR A 271 -7.82 31.82 -6.43
N PRO A 272 -8.47 30.71 -6.02
CA PRO A 272 -9.93 30.64 -5.94
C PRO A 272 -10.51 31.73 -5.04
N GLU A 273 -11.65 32.29 -5.44
CA GLU A 273 -12.35 33.28 -4.64
C GLU A 273 -13.02 32.64 -3.41
N LYS A 274 -13.11 33.41 -2.31
CA LYS A 274 -13.67 32.93 -1.05
C LYS A 274 -15.13 32.52 -1.21
N ASN A 275 -15.44 31.32 -0.73
CA ASN A 275 -16.74 30.65 -0.78
C ASN A 275 -17.31 30.45 -2.20
N LYS A 276 -16.55 30.70 -3.27
CA LYS A 276 -16.97 30.36 -4.63
C LYS A 276 -16.55 28.92 -4.95
N PRO A 277 -17.50 28.04 -5.35
CA PRO A 277 -17.17 26.69 -5.79
C PRO A 277 -16.32 26.67 -7.05
N PHE A 278 -15.55 25.61 -7.20
CA PHE A 278 -14.84 25.24 -8.43
C PHE A 278 -14.72 23.72 -8.49
N PHE A 279 -14.48 23.16 -9.67
CA PHE A 279 -14.27 21.74 -9.83
C PHE A 279 -12.83 21.35 -9.56
N VAL A 280 -12.67 20.17 -8.96
CA VAL A 280 -11.39 19.50 -8.78
C VAL A 280 -11.39 18.22 -9.59
N VAL A 281 -10.36 18.02 -10.40
CA VAL A 281 -9.99 16.74 -10.99
C VAL A 281 -8.70 16.27 -10.33
N THR A 282 -8.68 15.05 -9.80
CA THR A 282 -7.48 14.50 -9.16
C THR A 282 -6.62 13.71 -10.15
N ASP A 283 -5.32 13.60 -9.88
CA ASP A 283 -4.39 12.82 -10.72
C ASP A 283 -4.74 11.33 -10.83
N ASP A 284 -5.46 10.79 -9.85
CA ASP A 284 -5.96 9.41 -9.82
C ASP A 284 -7.42 9.27 -10.29
N GLY A 285 -8.01 10.32 -10.87
CA GLY A 285 -9.25 10.22 -11.63
C GLY A 285 -10.55 10.38 -10.83
N TYR A 286 -10.55 11.26 -9.83
CA TYR A 286 -11.77 11.67 -9.12
C TYR A 286 -12.16 13.11 -9.46
N TRP A 287 -13.47 13.38 -9.44
CA TRP A 287 -14.07 14.67 -9.71
C TRP A 287 -15.05 15.06 -8.61
N PHE A 288 -14.91 16.25 -8.06
CA PHE A 288 -15.79 16.81 -7.04
C PHE A 288 -15.72 18.34 -7.00
N LYS A 289 -16.68 18.98 -6.34
CA LYS A 289 -16.66 20.43 -6.08
C LYS A 289 -15.83 20.73 -4.84
N ALA A 290 -15.01 21.77 -4.91
CA ALA A 290 -14.31 22.34 -3.76
C ALA A 290 -14.55 23.84 -3.67
N HIS A 291 -14.21 24.41 -2.52
CA HIS A 291 -14.21 25.84 -2.29
C HIS A 291 -13.07 26.23 -1.34
N THR A 292 -12.84 27.53 -1.23
CA THR A 292 -11.92 28.09 -0.24
C THR A 292 -12.71 28.87 0.82
N THR A 293 -12.34 28.71 2.09
CA THR A 293 -13.10 29.22 3.24
C THR A 293 -12.17 29.78 4.32
N SER A 294 -12.73 30.10 5.49
CA SER A 294 -12.02 30.61 6.67
C SER A 294 -11.45 32.03 6.50
N ASP A 295 -10.79 32.51 7.54
CA ASP A 295 -10.08 33.80 7.52
C ASP A 295 -8.97 33.78 6.49
N ASN A 296 -8.82 34.90 5.77
CA ASN A 296 -7.87 35.05 4.68
C ASN A 296 -8.02 34.03 3.54
N ASN A 297 -9.18 33.36 3.41
CA ASN A 297 -9.44 32.39 2.35
C ASN A 297 -8.44 31.22 2.30
N LYS A 298 -7.85 30.91 3.46
CA LYS A 298 -6.69 30.03 3.58
C LYS A 298 -7.03 28.54 3.56
N GLN A 299 -8.29 28.18 3.81
CA GLN A 299 -8.67 26.77 3.98
C GLN A 299 -9.31 26.24 2.71
N PHE A 300 -8.76 25.16 2.18
CA PHE A 300 -9.34 24.41 1.07
C PHE A 300 -10.23 23.28 1.61
N SER A 301 -11.44 23.15 1.09
CA SER A 301 -12.41 22.14 1.52
C SER A 301 -13.29 21.67 0.36
N ALA A 302 -13.71 20.41 0.40
CA ALA A 302 -14.71 19.89 -0.52
C ALA A 302 -16.11 20.44 -0.15
N VAL A 303 -16.93 20.71 -1.16
CA VAL A 303 -18.30 21.19 -0.97
C VAL A 303 -19.18 20.02 -0.54
N GLY A 304 -19.99 20.21 0.50
CA GLY A 304 -21.00 19.25 0.96
C GLY A 304 -20.48 18.12 1.89
N ASP A 305 -19.26 17.63 1.69
CA ASP A 305 -18.63 16.62 2.56
C ASP A 305 -17.14 16.93 2.82
N GLU A 306 -16.83 17.41 4.03
CA GLU A 306 -15.48 17.75 4.47
C GLU A 306 -14.52 16.54 4.48
N LEU A 307 -15.03 15.30 4.45
CA LEU A 307 -14.23 14.08 4.48
C LEU A 307 -13.68 13.66 3.11
N ILE A 308 -14.21 14.19 2.00
CA ILE A 308 -13.75 13.83 0.64
C ILE A 308 -12.24 14.05 0.51
N MET A 309 -11.74 15.19 0.99
CA MET A 309 -10.31 15.52 0.92
C MET A 309 -9.44 14.54 1.71
N GLY A 310 -9.87 14.14 2.90
CA GLY A 310 -9.12 13.16 3.68
C GLY A 310 -9.24 11.76 3.13
N ARG A 311 -10.40 11.35 2.61
CA ARG A 311 -10.58 10.07 1.90
C ARG A 311 -9.68 10.01 0.69
N TRP A 312 -9.56 11.09 -0.07
CA TRP A 312 -8.63 11.16 -1.18
C TRP A 312 -7.17 11.06 -0.69
N LEU A 313 -6.76 11.92 0.23
CA LEU A 313 -5.36 12.03 0.66
C LEU A 313 -4.89 10.85 1.53
N LYS A 314 -5.55 10.63 2.67
CA LYS A 314 -5.20 9.53 3.59
C LYS A 314 -5.58 8.17 3.03
N GLY A 315 -6.63 8.09 2.21
CA GLY A 315 -7.00 6.85 1.54
C GLY A 315 -5.92 6.37 0.58
N ARG A 316 -5.20 7.28 -0.11
CA ARG A 316 -4.03 6.91 -0.92
C ARG A 316 -2.88 6.36 -0.08
N LEU A 317 -2.55 6.99 1.05
CA LEU A 317 -1.54 6.48 1.97
C LEU A 317 -1.93 5.11 2.55
N ALA A 318 -3.23 4.90 2.80
CA ALA A 318 -3.75 3.61 3.26
C ALA A 318 -3.73 2.54 2.17
N ALA A 319 -4.11 2.88 0.93
CA ALA A 319 -4.05 1.99 -0.22
C ALA A 319 -2.60 1.57 -0.53
N ALA A 320 -1.64 2.47 -0.37
CA ALA A 320 -0.22 2.16 -0.47
C ALA A 320 0.31 1.29 0.69
N GLY A 321 -0.51 0.95 1.69
CA GLY A 321 -0.09 0.13 2.84
C GLY A 321 0.82 0.84 3.85
N ILE A 322 0.94 2.17 3.77
CA ILE A 322 1.83 2.97 4.62
C ILE A 322 1.20 3.19 6.00
N VAL A 323 -0.11 3.41 6.04
CA VAL A 323 -0.88 3.66 7.27
C VAL A 323 -2.16 2.84 7.29
N LYS A 324 -2.58 2.39 8.47
CA LYS A 324 -3.89 1.75 8.65
C LYS A 324 -4.93 2.79 9.07
N PRO A 325 -6.10 2.87 8.41
CA PRO A 325 -7.18 3.72 8.87
C PRO A 325 -7.61 3.40 10.30
N VAL A 326 -7.93 4.43 11.07
CA VAL A 326 -8.33 4.29 12.47
C VAL A 326 -9.82 4.53 12.61
N ASN A 327 -10.55 3.53 13.11
CA ASN A 327 -12.00 3.63 13.31
C ASN A 327 -12.39 4.62 14.42
N ASN A 328 -11.56 4.70 15.48
CA ASN A 328 -11.77 5.62 16.60
C ASN A 328 -10.44 6.24 17.00
N THR A 329 -10.21 7.49 16.61
CA THR A 329 -8.95 8.19 16.89
C THR A 329 -8.70 8.40 18.38
N ALA A 330 -9.73 8.38 19.22
CA ALA A 330 -9.56 8.44 20.68
C ALA A 330 -9.05 7.13 21.29
N ALA A 331 -9.18 6.00 20.58
CA ALA A 331 -8.68 4.69 21.00
C ALA A 331 -7.27 4.39 20.46
N ASP A 332 -6.76 5.21 19.52
CA ASP A 332 -5.41 5.08 18.98
C ASP A 332 -4.40 5.79 19.88
N THR A 333 -4.16 5.20 21.06
CA THR A 333 -3.27 5.76 22.09
C THR A 333 -1.82 5.84 21.63
N ASP A 334 -1.39 4.90 20.78
CA ASP A 334 -0.03 4.81 20.25
C ASP A 334 0.17 5.70 19.00
N ARG A 335 -0.91 6.31 18.50
CA ARG A 335 -0.94 7.20 17.33
C ARG A 335 -0.42 6.54 16.05
N LEU A 336 -0.76 5.27 15.85
CA LEU A 336 -0.34 4.49 14.68
C LEU A 336 -1.01 4.97 13.39
N GLY A 337 -2.17 5.62 13.48
CA GLY A 337 -2.85 6.24 12.34
C GLY A 337 -2.43 7.68 12.05
N MET A 338 -1.50 8.25 12.82
CA MET A 338 -1.03 9.61 12.62
C MET A 338 -0.05 9.66 11.46
N ILE A 339 -0.30 10.55 10.50
CA ILE A 339 0.60 10.70 9.34
C ILE A 339 1.86 11.43 9.80
N THR A 340 3.04 10.88 9.48
CA THR A 340 4.35 11.43 9.88
C THR A 340 5.24 11.76 8.67
N GLU A 341 6.34 12.48 8.89
CA GLU A 341 7.32 12.79 7.82
C GLU A 341 7.85 11.52 7.15
N GLU A 342 8.16 10.49 7.93
CA GLU A 342 8.68 9.21 7.46
C GLU A 342 7.66 8.48 6.58
N MET A 343 6.36 8.58 6.89
CA MET A 343 5.30 8.01 6.05
C MET A 343 5.19 8.72 4.69
N LEU A 344 5.35 10.05 4.67
CA LEU A 344 5.36 10.81 3.42
C LEU A 344 6.62 10.55 2.59
N GLN A 345 7.77 10.32 3.26
CA GLN A 345 9.00 9.88 2.61
C GLN A 345 8.87 8.47 2.04
N GLU A 346 8.26 7.53 2.78
CA GLU A 346 7.93 6.18 2.31
C GLU A 346 7.00 6.24 1.09
N TYR A 347 6.04 7.17 1.07
CA TYR A 347 5.17 7.41 -0.09
C TYR A 347 5.89 8.08 -1.28
N GLY A 348 7.00 8.77 -1.04
CA GLY A 348 7.75 9.53 -2.04
C GLY A 348 7.17 10.92 -2.34
N CYS A 349 6.23 11.45 -1.55
CA CYS A 349 5.68 12.79 -1.76
C CYS A 349 5.24 13.47 -0.45
N ASP A 350 5.65 14.74 -0.29
CA ASP A 350 5.38 15.56 0.91
C ASP A 350 4.46 16.76 0.66
N ARG A 351 3.90 16.89 -0.55
CA ARG A 351 3.12 18.08 -0.95
C ARG A 351 2.02 17.76 -1.95
N LEU A 352 1.01 18.61 -1.98
CA LEU A 352 -0.04 18.58 -3.00
C LEU A 352 0.25 19.65 -4.04
N GLU A 353 0.06 19.34 -5.32
CA GLU A 353 0.07 20.34 -6.39
C GLU A 353 -1.37 20.76 -6.71
N PHE A 354 -1.61 22.07 -6.72
CA PHE A 354 -2.85 22.65 -7.22
C PHE A 354 -2.54 23.41 -8.50
N LYS A 355 -3.31 23.11 -9.56
CA LYS A 355 -3.11 23.71 -10.89
C LYS A 355 -4.44 24.14 -11.48
N LYS A 356 -4.61 25.44 -11.72
CA LYS A 356 -5.76 25.96 -12.49
C LYS A 356 -5.55 25.66 -13.96
N THR A 357 -6.44 24.87 -14.55
CA THR A 357 -6.28 24.34 -15.91
C THR A 357 -6.63 25.34 -17.02
N GLY A 358 -7.27 26.46 -16.66
CA GLY A 358 -7.86 27.41 -17.62
C GLY A 358 -9.11 26.88 -18.33
N GLN A 359 -9.57 25.68 -17.98
CA GLN A 359 -10.83 25.10 -18.46
C GLN A 359 -11.96 25.42 -17.49
N THR A 360 -13.18 25.41 -18.01
CA THR A 360 -14.41 25.54 -17.24
C THR A 360 -15.33 24.36 -17.52
N ALA A 361 -16.10 23.94 -16.53
CA ALA A 361 -17.16 22.97 -16.67
C ALA A 361 -18.46 23.53 -16.08
N LEU A 362 -19.60 23.13 -16.64
CA LEU A 362 -20.91 23.51 -16.10
C LEU A 362 -21.24 22.63 -14.90
N ASP A 363 -21.86 23.24 -13.90
CA ASP A 363 -22.40 22.50 -12.77
C ASP A 363 -23.87 22.10 -12.94
N GLU A 364 -24.48 21.54 -11.90
CA GLU A 364 -25.85 21.02 -11.93
C GLU A 364 -26.89 22.13 -12.20
N ASP A 365 -26.57 23.38 -11.87
CA ASP A 365 -27.41 24.55 -12.09
C ASP A 365 -27.11 25.24 -13.44
N GLY A 366 -26.11 24.75 -14.17
CA GLY A 366 -25.66 25.30 -15.45
C GLY A 366 -24.67 26.46 -15.32
N ASP A 367 -24.13 26.70 -14.13
CA ASP A 367 -23.15 27.75 -13.89
C ASP A 367 -21.74 27.28 -14.31
N PRO A 368 -20.98 28.10 -15.06
CA PRO A 368 -19.61 27.76 -15.43
C PRO A 368 -18.66 27.92 -14.25
N LEU A 369 -18.01 26.83 -13.86
CA LEU A 369 -17.02 26.79 -12.79
C LEU A 369 -15.63 26.46 -13.34
N ASP A 370 -14.60 27.09 -12.78
CA ASP A 370 -13.20 26.77 -13.09
C ASP A 370 -12.87 25.32 -12.73
N VAL A 371 -12.01 24.69 -13.53
CA VAL A 371 -11.49 23.34 -13.25
C VAL A 371 -10.04 23.42 -12.76
N TRP A 372 -9.80 22.85 -11.59
CA TRP A 372 -8.49 22.72 -10.97
C TRP A 372 -8.04 21.27 -10.98
N MET A 373 -6.79 21.03 -11.33
CA MET A 373 -6.14 19.75 -11.13
C MET A 373 -5.48 19.72 -9.75
N LEU A 374 -5.68 18.61 -9.05
CA LEU A 374 -5.09 18.33 -7.75
C LEU A 374 -4.25 17.05 -7.83
N SER A 375 -2.95 17.17 -7.57
CA SER A 375 -2.02 16.05 -7.67
C SER A 375 -1.38 15.71 -6.32
N PHE A 376 -1.30 14.41 -6.01
CA PHE A 376 -0.51 13.85 -4.90
C PHE A 376 0.36 12.68 -5.39
N THR A 377 1.31 13.03 -6.25
CA THR A 377 2.26 12.10 -6.84
C THR A 377 3.66 12.46 -6.38
N ALA A 378 4.49 11.46 -6.10
CA ALA A 378 5.94 11.65 -6.15
C ALA A 378 6.25 12.40 -7.45
N GLY A 379 6.84 13.58 -7.34
CA GLY A 379 7.18 14.37 -8.52
C GLY A 379 7.96 13.47 -9.47
N SER A 380 7.69 13.59 -10.77
CA SER A 380 8.72 13.19 -11.72
C SER A 380 9.98 13.93 -11.31
N GLU A 381 11.02 13.21 -10.94
CA GLU A 381 12.38 13.77 -11.02
C GLU A 381 12.64 14.00 -12.51
N GLU A 382 12.10 15.09 -13.03
CA GLU A 382 12.40 15.67 -14.34
C GLU A 382 12.89 17.10 -14.09
N GLU A 383 14.09 17.21 -13.52
CA GLU A 383 15.35 17.61 -14.21
C GLU A 383 16.45 17.94 -13.20
#